data_AF-A0AAU0H6P5-F1
#
_entry.id   AF-A0AAU0H6P5-F1
#
_cell.length_a   1.000
_cell.length_b   1.000
_cell.length_c   1.000
_cell.angle_alpha   90.00
_cell.angle_beta   90.00
_cell.angle_gamma   90.00
#
_symmetry.space_group_name_H-M   'P 1'
#
loop_
_entity.id
_entity.type
_entity.pdbx_description
1 polymer ?
#
loop_
_entity_poly.entity_id
_entity_poly.type
_entity_poly.pdbx_seq_one_letter_code
_entity_poly.pdbx_strand_id
1 'polypeptide(L)' 'MTKFDDRVKEIVAKHPNLTQEEAIKIVTDKNERKKKKRAERSDKK' A
#
# COMPACT_ATOMS: atom_id res chain seq x y z
N MET A 1 15.69 -5.83 0.52
CA MET A 1 14.47 -5.22 -0.05
C MET A 1 13.54 -4.89 1.09
N THR A 2 12.85 -3.76 1.03
CA THR A 2 11.88 -3.42 2.08
C THR A 2 10.59 -4.20 1.85
N LYS A 3 9.81 -4.43 2.91
CA LYS A 3 8.47 -5.05 2.80
C LYS A 3 7.51 -4.30 1.86
N PHE A 4 7.83 -3.05 1.55
CA PHE A 4 7.10 -2.24 0.57
C PHE A 4 7.47 -2.68 -0.86
N ASP A 5 8.76 -2.75 -1.17
CA ASP A 5 9.26 -3.18 -2.48
C ASP A 5 8.77 -4.59 -2.84
N ASP A 6 8.78 -5.51 -1.88
CA ASP A 6 8.31 -6.89 -2.09
C ASP A 6 6.82 -6.91 -2.50
N ARG A 7 6.01 -6.03 -1.90
CA ARG A 7 4.58 -5.89 -2.21
C ARG A 7 4.34 -5.26 -3.57
N VAL A 8 5.12 -4.25 -3.92
CA VAL A 8 5.03 -3.61 -5.25
C VAL A 8 5.36 -4.64 -6.32
N LYS A 9 6.43 -5.41 -6.14
CA LYS A 9 6.83 -6.49 -7.05
C LYS A 9 5.77 -7.58 -7.17
N GLU A 10 5.16 -8.00 -6.07
CA GLU A 10 4.09 -8.99 -6.10
C GLU A 10 2.86 -8.49 -6.89
N ILE A 11 2.51 -7.21 -6.75
CA ILE A 11 1.39 -6.59 -7.48
C ILE A 11 1.69 -6.52 -8.97
N VAL A 12 2.88 -6.04 -9.35
CA VAL A 12 3.30 -5.97 -10.75
C VAL A 12 3.37 -7.37 -11.37
N ALA A 13 3.86 -8.37 -10.62
CA ALA A 13 3.89 -9.76 -11.08
C ALA A 13 2.50 -10.36 -11.30
N LYS A 14 1.50 -10.00 -10.48
CA LYS A 14 0.10 -10.45 -10.63
C LYS A 14 -0.67 -9.66 -11.68
N HIS A 15 -0.26 -8.42 -11.93
CA HIS A 15 -0.93 -7.49 -12.84
C HIS A 15 0.11 -6.89 -13.80
N PRO A 16 0.50 -7.64 -14.86
CA PRO A 16 1.52 -7.19 -15.80
C PRO A 16 1.11 -5.94 -16.61
N ASN A 17 -0.18 -5.63 -16.67
CA ASN A 17 -0.70 -4.40 -17.29
C ASN A 17 -0.60 -3.18 -16.37
N LEU A 18 -0.27 -3.38 -15.09
CA LEU A 18 -0.20 -2.31 -14.11
C LEU A 18 1.25 -1.83 -14.03
N THR A 19 1.46 -0.53 -14.17
CA THR A 19 2.80 0.03 -14.09
C THR A 19 3.35 0.00 -12.67
N GLN A 20 4.67 0.03 -12.52
CA GLN A 20 5.30 0.05 -11.20
C GLN A 20 4.87 1.30 -10.39
N GLU A 21 4.67 2.43 -11.06
CA GLU A 21 4.18 3.67 -10.42
C GLU A 21 2.76 3.53 -9.88
N GLU A 22 1.86 2.90 -10.66
CA GLU A 22 0.50 2.61 -10.21
C GLU A 22 0.51 1.62 -9.02
N ALA A 23 1.36 0.60 -9.05
CA ALA A 23 1.51 -0.34 -7.95
C ALA A 23 1.99 0.38 -6.66
N ILE A 24 2.96 1.28 -6.79
CA ILE A 24 3.46 2.12 -5.69
C ILE A 24 2.33 2.98 -5.11
N LYS A 25 1.54 3.62 -5.97
CA LYS A 25 0.39 4.45 -5.56
C LYS A 25 -0.64 3.63 -4.79
N ILE A 26 -1.02 2.45 -5.31
CA ILE A 26 -1.97 1.55 -4.64
C ILE A 26 -1.50 1.14 -3.24
N VAL A 27 -0.21 0.79 -3.09
CA VAL A 27 0.33 0.38 -1.79
C VAL A 27 0.38 1.56 -0.81
N THR A 28 0.75 2.74 -1.31
CA THR A 28 0.80 3.98 -0.51
C THR A 28 -0.59 4.37 -0.01
N ASP A 29 -1.58 4.48 -0.90
CA ASP A 29 -2.96 4.81 -0.56
C ASP A 29 -3.56 3.81 0.45
N LYS A 30 -3.24 2.52 0.28
CA LYS A 30 -3.64 1.47 1.22
C LYS A 30 -3.01 1.65 2.60
N ASN A 31 -1.75 2.09 2.67
CA ASN A 31 -1.07 2.35 3.94
C ASN A 31 -1.62 3.60 4.63
N GLU A 32 -1.85 4.68 3.89
CA GLU A 32 -2.44 5.92 4.42
C GLU A 32 -3.84 5.69 4.99
N ARG A 33 -4.70 4.99 4.25
CA ARG A 33 -6.03 4.60 4.75
C ARG A 33 -5.96 3.77 6.02
N LYS A 34 -5.00 2.84 6.12
CA LYS A 34 -4.77 2.06 7.35
C LYS A 34 -4.28 2.95 8.50
N LYS A 35 -3.42 3.92 8.24
CA LYS A 35 -2.93 4.88 9.23
C LYS A 35 -4.09 5.74 9.75
N LYS A 36 -4.91 6.29 8.87
CA LYS A 36 -6.11 7.06 9.23
C LYS A 36 -7.06 6.24 10.12
N LYS A 37 -7.38 5.00 9.72
CA LYS A 37 -8.24 4.11 10.51
C LYS A 37 -7.66 3.74 11.88
N ARG A 38 -6.33 3.72 12.03
CA ARG A 38 -5.68 3.52 13.34
C ARG A 38 -5.78 4.77 14.21
N ALA A 39 -5.57 5.94 13.64
CA ALA A 39 -5.73 7.21 14.34
C ALA A 39 -7.18 7.38 14.86
N GLU A 40 -8.18 7.16 14.00
CA GLU A 40 -9.60 7.21 14.40
C GLU A 40 -9.97 6.24 15.53
N ARG A 41 -9.22 5.13 15.69
CA ARG A 41 -9.40 4.18 16.80
C ARG A 41 -8.67 4.59 18.06
N SER A 42 -7.51 5.24 17.94
CA SER A 42 -6.77 5.74 19.11
C SER A 42 -7.44 6.96 19.72
N ASP A 43 -8.05 7.84 18.92
CA ASP A 43 -8.81 9.00 19.39
C ASP A 43 -10.11 8.62 20.12
N LYS A 44 -10.59 7.39 19.96
CA LYS A 44 -11.77 6.85 20.64
C LYS A 44 -11.49 6.27 22.04
N LYS A 45 -10.23 6.31 22.50
CA LYS A 45 -9.77 5.68 23.73
C LYS A 45 -9.32 6.73 24.73
#